data_AF-A0ABD3D3S2-F1
#
_entry.id   AF-A0ABD3D3S2-F1
#
_cell.length_a   1.000
_cell.length_b   1.000
_cell.length_c   1.000
_cell.angle_alpha   90.00
_cell.angle_beta   90.00
_cell.angle_gamma   90.00
#
_symmetry.space_group_name_H-M   'P 1'
#
loop_
_entity.id
_entity.type
_entity.pdbx_description
1 polymer ?
#
loop_
_entity_poly.entity_id
_entity_poly.type
_entity_poly.pdbx_seq_one_letter_code
_entity_poly.pdbx_strand_id
1 'polypeptide(L)'
;MEHEKIKIKTEPGDEPEMRVNNLENLMAFYTPEIEKRPSLHQQETEKLKKVKTEESITENQTVINLKKKISELKNQVLEKDQAIEEYRDRMKGLEKEIGESKLHMWMDTQNIKELKNKLSYSALNYEMLRQKNAEAIWTKEELSRKISAYEEEKKKADWILEDVKRRESENVRYMEDLRRQNLEASRSLEEFRRRISASEEEMKRKESENFRCVEDLRRQNLEANQKVDELKGRILACEEEMEVRESDLRGRLSRAEQSVEEMKKRGLDACKAAEVNMKRFGNVVPIAEDLFKLLKMNVDDLVSVKDKFDFAEFRNDATTHEEEGGVHASKALELKLSDQSIKSKKRYFQETQTTPSSAAEIIDIIDCDEVEDSDNRKGIFGADMARAFMEDDELCMHAVCAIYRRHVSTPESAECPTRRFYHFEALRGPELGDYLIHGDPELSQTRLVDEVKQKNPDIVNQCRMLAIFYSSYFIAMPRAHEPLSRSLSLELVSDV
;
A
#
# COMPACT_ATOMS: atom_id res chain seq x y z
N MET A 1 -5.91 41.16 34.79
CA MET A 1 -6.32 41.89 36.01
C MET A 1 -5.29 42.96 36.26
N GLU A 2 -5.55 44.18 35.82
CA GLU A 2 -4.71 45.35 36.13
C GLU A 2 -5.64 46.44 36.63
N HIS A 3 -5.31 47.02 37.79
CA HIS A 3 -6.13 48.03 38.43
C HIS A 3 -5.58 49.43 38.12
N GLU A 4 -6.26 50.12 37.21
CA GLU A 4 -5.98 51.51 36.89
C GLU A 4 -6.48 52.43 38.02
N LYS A 5 -5.53 53.10 38.71
CA LYS A 5 -5.84 54.05 39.79
C LYS A 5 -5.98 55.47 39.26
N ILE A 6 -7.22 55.92 39.03
CA ILE A 6 -7.48 57.34 38.75
C ILE A 6 -7.37 58.15 40.05
N LYS A 7 -6.46 59.12 40.06
CA LYS A 7 -6.13 59.97 41.21
C LYS A 7 -6.75 61.36 41.01
N ILE A 8 -7.86 61.62 41.69
CA ILE A 8 -8.52 62.94 41.65
C ILE A 8 -7.68 63.95 42.45
N LYS A 9 -7.29 65.06 41.80
CA LYS A 9 -6.79 66.26 42.48
C LYS A 9 -7.97 67.12 42.92
N THR A 10 -7.90 67.67 44.12
CA THR A 10 -8.71 68.81 44.57
C THR A 10 -7.77 69.93 45.02
N GLU A 11 -7.90 71.10 44.40
CA GLU A 11 -7.24 72.33 44.83
C GLU A 11 -8.17 73.14 45.75
N PRO A 12 -7.65 74.04 46.61
CA PRO A 12 -8.43 74.75 47.62
C PRO A 12 -9.05 76.06 47.07
N GLY A 13 -10.12 76.53 47.70
CA GLY A 13 -10.76 77.81 47.39
C GLY A 13 -11.51 78.39 48.59
N ASP A 14 -10.83 79.34 49.25
CA ASP A 14 -11.32 80.54 49.95
C ASP A 14 -12.62 80.50 50.79
N GLU A 15 -12.44 80.56 52.12
CA GLU A 15 -13.44 81.14 53.04
C GLU A 15 -13.26 82.66 53.15
N PRO A 16 -14.35 83.45 53.26
CA PRO A 16 -14.30 84.78 53.84
C PRO A 16 -14.75 84.78 55.31
N GLU A 17 -13.90 85.29 56.19
CA GLU A 17 -14.23 85.51 57.60
C GLU A 17 -15.35 86.55 57.76
N MET A 18 -16.34 86.28 58.62
CA MET A 18 -16.99 87.33 59.41
C MET A 18 -17.70 86.76 60.64
N ARG A 19 -17.10 86.90 61.82
CA ARG A 19 -17.82 86.93 63.10
C ARG A 19 -17.26 88.01 64.03
N VAL A 20 -18.05 89.06 64.20
CA VAL A 20 -17.89 90.08 65.25
C VAL A 20 -18.13 89.43 66.62
N ASN A 21 -17.29 89.75 67.61
CA ASN A 21 -17.61 89.62 69.02
C ASN A 21 -16.66 90.48 69.87
N ASN A 22 -17.16 91.56 70.47
CA ASN A 22 -17.31 91.68 71.94
C ASN A 22 -17.67 93.11 72.37
N LEU A 23 -18.60 93.21 73.32
CA LEU A 23 -18.73 94.38 74.20
C LEU A 23 -17.63 94.33 75.27
N GLU A 24 -17.25 95.48 75.83
CA GLU A 24 -17.36 95.80 77.28
C GLU A 24 -16.78 97.18 77.65
N ASN A 25 -17.04 97.63 78.89
CA ASN A 25 -16.68 98.92 79.52
C ASN A 25 -17.55 100.13 79.09
N LEU A 26 -18.50 100.70 79.87
CA LEU A 26 -18.71 100.85 81.33
C LEU A 26 -17.94 102.02 81.97
N MET A 27 -18.66 102.76 82.85
CA MET A 27 -18.25 103.88 83.75
C MET A 27 -18.33 105.32 83.18
N ALA A 28 -18.64 106.38 83.96
CA ALA A 28 -19.38 106.57 85.23
C ALA A 28 -19.47 108.09 85.56
N PHE A 29 -20.21 108.45 86.63
CA PHE A 29 -20.28 109.77 87.31
C PHE A 29 -21.00 110.93 86.59
N TYR A 30 -21.50 111.98 87.23
CA TYR A 30 -22.18 112.30 88.51
C TYR A 30 -22.35 113.84 88.47
N THR A 31 -23.44 114.41 88.98
CA THR A 31 -23.65 115.89 89.06
C THR A 31 -22.91 116.49 90.28
N PRO A 32 -22.77 117.84 90.38
CA PRO A 32 -23.74 118.62 91.15
C PRO A 32 -23.94 120.11 90.73
N GLU A 33 -24.81 120.80 91.46
CA GLU A 33 -25.22 122.21 91.35
C GLU A 33 -24.18 123.23 91.88
N ILE A 34 -24.30 124.53 91.51
CA ILE A 34 -24.06 125.70 92.41
C ILE A 34 -25.00 126.87 92.05
N GLU A 35 -25.51 127.56 93.07
CA GLU A 35 -26.44 128.71 93.04
C GLU A 35 -25.81 130.08 92.64
N LYS A 36 -26.66 131.09 92.38
CA LYS A 36 -26.52 132.45 92.98
C LYS A 36 -27.77 133.36 92.81
N ARG A 37 -28.10 134.05 93.90
CA ARG A 37 -29.05 135.18 94.10
C ARG A 37 -28.23 136.40 94.59
N PRO A 38 -28.80 137.58 94.95
CA PRO A 38 -29.98 138.32 94.48
C PRO A 38 -29.67 139.84 94.24
N SER A 39 -30.67 140.68 93.94
CA SER A 39 -30.80 142.03 94.56
C SER A 39 -32.24 142.57 94.42
N LEU A 40 -32.68 143.41 95.37
CA LEU A 40 -34.09 143.81 95.53
C LEU A 40 -34.19 145.19 96.18
N HIS A 41 -34.73 146.21 95.49
CA HIS A 41 -35.30 147.40 96.14
C HIS A 41 -36.23 148.23 95.22
N GLN A 42 -37.41 148.57 95.77
CA GLN A 42 -38.27 149.74 95.45
C GLN A 42 -38.82 149.85 94.00
N GLN A 43 -40.05 150.31 93.72
CA GLN A 43 -41.12 150.84 94.58
C GLN A 43 -42.51 150.61 93.92
N GLU A 44 -43.56 150.80 94.72
CA GLU A 44 -44.98 151.08 94.40
C GLU A 44 -45.30 151.39 92.90
N THR A 45 -46.19 150.69 92.20
CA THR A 45 -47.67 150.65 92.39
C THR A 45 -48.31 149.50 91.55
N GLU A 46 -49.65 149.47 91.38
CA GLU A 46 -50.42 148.54 90.51
C GLU A 46 -50.63 147.06 90.93
N LYS A 47 -51.06 146.83 92.18
CA LYS A 47 -51.68 145.55 92.58
C LYS A 47 -53.13 145.39 92.05
N LEU A 48 -53.34 145.16 90.73
CA LEU A 48 -54.63 144.62 90.24
C LEU A 48 -54.61 143.88 88.87
N LYS A 49 -53.44 143.43 88.37
CA LYS A 49 -53.34 142.63 87.12
C LYS A 49 -52.62 141.28 87.28
N LYS A 50 -52.44 140.80 88.52
CA LYS A 50 -51.47 139.74 88.86
C LYS A 50 -52.04 138.32 89.02
N VAL A 51 -53.19 138.02 88.39
CA VAL A 51 -53.82 136.68 88.43
C VAL A 51 -53.88 136.00 87.05
N LYS A 52 -53.72 136.75 85.94
CA LYS A 52 -53.76 136.21 84.57
C LYS A 52 -52.39 135.95 83.92
N THR A 53 -51.30 136.22 84.62
CA THR A 53 -49.93 136.12 84.05
C THR A 53 -49.08 134.99 84.62
N GLU A 54 -49.36 134.51 85.83
CA GLU A 54 -48.64 133.34 86.39
C GLU A 54 -49.15 132.03 85.77
N GLU A 55 -50.47 131.90 85.53
CA GLU A 55 -51.09 130.82 84.73
C GLU A 55 -50.42 130.69 83.35
N SER A 56 -50.29 131.81 82.62
CA SER A 56 -49.67 131.87 81.29
C SER A 56 -48.17 131.49 81.28
N ILE A 57 -47.45 131.70 82.38
CA ILE A 57 -46.03 131.30 82.49
C ILE A 57 -45.92 129.80 82.79
N THR A 58 -46.80 129.25 83.64
CA THR A 58 -46.86 127.79 83.87
C THR A 58 -47.38 127.02 82.66
N GLU A 59 -48.32 127.57 81.89
CA GLU A 59 -48.73 127.03 80.59
C GLU A 59 -47.57 127.05 79.59
N ASN A 60 -46.81 128.15 79.49
CA ASN A 60 -45.65 128.18 78.61
C ASN A 60 -44.56 127.16 78.99
N GLN A 61 -44.28 126.96 80.29
CA GLN A 61 -43.27 125.98 80.71
C GLN A 61 -43.74 124.52 80.49
N THR A 62 -45.03 124.24 80.71
CA THR A 62 -45.60 122.92 80.39
C THR A 62 -45.66 122.69 78.87
N VAL A 63 -45.99 123.70 78.07
CA VAL A 63 -45.92 123.66 76.59
C VAL A 63 -44.48 123.43 76.11
N ILE A 64 -43.46 124.02 76.72
CA ILE A 64 -42.05 123.77 76.39
C ILE A 64 -41.65 122.32 76.71
N ASN A 65 -42.02 121.83 77.89
CA ASN A 65 -41.74 120.44 78.29
C ASN A 65 -42.49 119.42 77.39
N LEU A 66 -43.74 119.70 77.03
CA LEU A 66 -44.52 118.90 76.08
C LEU A 66 -43.90 118.96 74.68
N LYS A 67 -43.49 120.13 74.19
CA LYS A 67 -42.75 120.26 72.91
C LYS A 67 -41.46 119.44 72.91
N LYS A 68 -40.66 119.48 73.98
CA LYS A 68 -39.44 118.66 74.11
C LYS A 68 -39.78 117.16 74.07
N LYS A 69 -40.81 116.73 74.81
CA LYS A 69 -41.24 115.33 74.83
C LYS A 69 -41.85 114.88 73.50
N ILE A 70 -42.52 115.76 72.78
CA ILE A 70 -43.00 115.53 71.40
C ILE A 70 -41.82 115.38 70.44
N SER A 71 -40.75 116.18 70.54
CA SER A 71 -39.55 115.99 69.72
C SER A 71 -38.80 114.68 70.06
N GLU A 72 -38.72 114.32 71.35
CA GLU A 72 -38.13 113.06 71.82
C GLU A 72 -38.88 111.85 71.22
N LEU A 73 -40.22 111.84 71.37
CA LEU A 73 -41.08 110.80 70.81
C LEU A 73 -41.03 110.78 69.27
N LYS A 74 -40.93 111.93 68.61
CA LYS A 74 -40.81 112.00 67.15
C LYS A 74 -39.49 111.40 66.66
N ASN A 75 -38.39 111.59 67.38
CA ASN A 75 -37.11 110.95 67.06
C ASN A 75 -37.18 109.43 67.31
N GLN A 76 -37.76 109.00 68.44
CA GLN A 76 -37.96 107.56 68.72
C GLN A 76 -38.85 106.88 67.66
N VAL A 77 -39.91 107.54 67.19
CA VAL A 77 -40.73 107.04 66.07
C VAL A 77 -39.88 106.92 64.80
N LEU A 78 -39.08 107.93 64.46
CA LEU A 78 -38.20 107.91 63.30
C LEU A 78 -37.16 106.77 63.35
N GLU A 79 -36.53 106.54 64.51
CA GLU A 79 -35.60 105.42 64.72
C GLU A 79 -36.29 104.06 64.59
N LYS A 80 -37.53 103.93 65.07
CA LYS A 80 -38.32 102.70 64.92
C LYS A 80 -38.77 102.48 63.48
N ASP A 81 -39.16 103.53 62.77
CA ASP A 81 -39.51 103.46 61.34
C ASP A 81 -38.29 103.05 60.49
N GLN A 82 -37.11 103.61 60.78
CA GLN A 82 -35.85 103.20 60.13
C GLN A 82 -35.53 101.72 60.39
N ALA A 83 -35.61 101.27 61.64
CA ALA A 83 -35.39 99.86 61.99
C ALA A 83 -36.42 98.93 61.32
N ILE A 84 -37.68 99.35 61.20
CA ILE A 84 -38.73 98.59 60.49
C ILE A 84 -38.39 98.45 59.00
N GLU A 85 -37.89 99.50 58.34
CA GLU A 85 -37.49 99.42 56.94
C GLU A 85 -36.25 98.53 56.75
N GLU A 86 -35.24 98.62 57.64
CA GLU A 86 -34.10 97.69 57.63
C GLU A 86 -34.55 96.23 57.78
N TYR A 87 -35.46 95.92 58.71
CA TYR A 87 -36.01 94.58 58.85
C TYR A 87 -36.79 94.15 57.61
N ARG A 88 -37.54 95.06 56.98
CA ARG A 88 -38.27 94.78 55.73
C ARG A 88 -37.32 94.45 54.59
N ASP A 89 -36.21 95.17 54.45
CA ASP A 89 -35.22 94.90 53.41
C ASP A 89 -34.42 93.61 53.67
N ARG A 90 -34.10 93.30 54.93
CA ARG A 90 -33.55 91.98 55.29
C ARG A 90 -34.52 90.84 54.99
N MET A 91 -35.82 91.03 55.24
CA MET A 91 -36.86 90.04 54.88
C MET A 91 -36.93 89.82 53.36
N LYS A 92 -36.93 90.88 52.54
CA LYS A 92 -36.86 90.75 51.06
C LYS A 92 -35.60 90.01 50.60
N GLY A 93 -34.46 90.26 51.26
CA GLY A 93 -33.21 89.55 51.01
C GLY A 93 -33.33 88.05 51.27
N LEU A 94 -33.81 87.67 52.46
CA LEU A 94 -34.06 86.28 52.83
C LEU A 94 -35.09 85.60 51.92
N GLU A 95 -36.15 86.30 51.50
CA GLU A 95 -37.13 85.78 50.53
C GLU A 95 -36.49 85.45 49.17
N LYS A 96 -35.57 86.31 48.69
CA LYS A 96 -34.80 86.09 47.48
C LYS A 96 -33.86 84.89 47.62
N GLU A 97 -33.10 84.80 48.71
CA GLU A 97 -32.21 83.68 49.01
C GLU A 97 -32.97 82.35 49.11
N ILE A 98 -34.15 82.35 49.75
CA ILE A 98 -35.05 81.18 49.80
C ILE A 98 -35.55 80.80 48.41
N GLY A 99 -35.83 81.78 47.54
CA GLY A 99 -36.21 81.56 46.14
C GLY A 99 -35.09 80.89 45.34
N GLU A 100 -33.87 81.41 45.44
CA GLU A 100 -32.67 80.88 44.79
C GLU A 100 -32.34 79.47 45.32
N SER A 101 -32.38 79.26 46.63
CA SER A 101 -32.18 77.94 47.26
C SER A 101 -33.21 76.90 46.81
N LYS A 102 -34.50 77.27 46.68
CA LYS A 102 -35.54 76.39 46.13
C LYS A 102 -35.27 76.02 44.66
N LEU A 103 -34.77 76.96 43.86
CA LEU A 103 -34.41 76.70 42.46
C LEU A 103 -33.23 75.71 42.36
N HIS A 104 -32.18 75.92 43.15
CA HIS A 104 -31.04 74.99 43.24
C HIS A 104 -31.50 73.58 43.67
N MET A 105 -32.29 73.47 44.75
CA MET A 105 -32.83 72.20 45.21
C MET A 105 -33.67 71.47 44.13
N TRP A 106 -34.43 72.22 43.32
CA TRP A 106 -35.16 71.64 42.20
C TRP A 106 -34.21 71.14 41.09
N MET A 107 -33.18 71.91 40.73
CA MET A 107 -32.17 71.50 39.74
C MET A 107 -31.41 70.25 40.19
N ASP A 108 -30.97 70.20 41.44
CA ASP A 108 -30.30 69.03 42.04
C ASP A 108 -31.21 67.80 42.04
N THR A 109 -32.50 67.99 42.31
CA THR A 109 -33.50 66.91 42.22
C THR A 109 -33.64 66.34 40.80
N GLN A 110 -33.49 67.16 39.75
CA GLN A 110 -33.47 66.66 38.37
C GLN A 110 -32.14 65.98 38.03
N ASN A 111 -31.00 66.56 38.42
CA ASN A 111 -29.67 65.97 38.24
C ASN A 111 -29.58 64.58 38.89
N ILE A 112 -30.10 64.41 40.11
CA ILE A 112 -30.16 63.12 40.82
C ILE A 112 -31.01 62.10 40.05
N LYS A 113 -32.15 62.51 39.46
CA LYS A 113 -32.97 61.60 38.62
C LYS A 113 -32.24 61.17 37.36
N GLU A 114 -31.56 62.10 36.68
CA GLU A 114 -30.80 61.79 35.47
C GLU A 114 -29.63 60.84 35.78
N LEU A 115 -28.87 61.11 36.85
CA LEU A 115 -27.80 60.23 37.32
C LEU A 115 -28.31 58.85 37.71
N LYS A 116 -29.47 58.75 38.38
CA LYS A 116 -30.11 57.47 38.71
C LYS A 116 -30.51 56.68 37.46
N ASN A 117 -31.01 57.35 36.43
CA ASN A 117 -31.34 56.71 35.14
C ASN A 117 -30.07 56.23 34.41
N LYS A 118 -29.02 57.05 34.36
CA LYS A 118 -27.71 56.66 33.79
C LYS A 118 -27.09 55.47 34.53
N LEU A 119 -27.17 55.46 35.87
CA LEU A 119 -26.72 54.34 36.70
C LEU A 119 -27.52 53.06 36.41
N SER A 120 -28.84 53.16 36.29
CA SER A 120 -29.71 52.02 35.94
C SER A 120 -29.40 51.44 34.56
N TYR A 121 -29.13 52.30 33.56
CA TYR A 121 -28.74 51.85 32.22
C TYR A 121 -27.34 51.20 32.22
N SER A 122 -26.39 51.79 32.94
CA SER A 122 -25.04 51.24 33.11
C SER A 122 -25.06 49.86 33.78
N ALA A 123 -25.87 49.68 34.82
CA ALA A 123 -26.05 48.40 35.51
C ALA A 123 -26.63 47.32 34.59
N LEU A 124 -27.65 47.65 33.78
CA LEU A 124 -28.23 46.72 32.81
C LEU A 124 -27.20 46.29 31.75
N ASN A 125 -26.41 47.24 31.22
CA ASN A 125 -25.36 46.94 30.26
C ASN A 125 -24.24 46.06 30.87
N TYR A 126 -23.89 46.30 32.14
CA TYR A 126 -22.93 45.46 32.85
C TYR A 126 -23.42 44.01 32.99
N GLU A 127 -24.68 43.79 33.35
CA GLU A 127 -25.22 42.43 33.48
C GLU A 127 -25.33 41.71 32.11
N MET A 128 -25.69 42.43 31.04
CA MET A 128 -25.63 41.90 29.67
C MET A 128 -24.20 41.49 29.26
N LEU A 129 -23.20 42.31 29.57
CA LEU A 129 -21.79 42.00 29.29
C LEU A 129 -21.32 40.80 30.13
N ARG A 130 -21.75 40.70 31.39
CA ARG A 130 -21.47 39.58 32.28
C ARG A 130 -22.06 38.27 31.75
N GLN A 131 -23.30 38.29 31.26
CA GLN A 131 -23.93 37.13 30.63
C GLN A 131 -23.16 36.69 29.38
N LYS A 132 -22.86 37.61 28.45
CA LYS A 132 -22.06 37.30 27.25
C LYS A 132 -20.67 36.74 27.59
N ASN A 133 -20.04 37.23 28.65
CA ASN A 133 -18.77 36.70 29.13
C ASN A 133 -18.90 35.28 29.71
N ALA A 134 -20.01 34.95 30.39
CA ALA A 134 -20.28 33.59 30.85
C ALA A 134 -20.51 32.61 29.66
N GLU A 135 -21.25 33.04 28.64
CA GLU A 135 -21.45 32.27 27.39
C GLU A 135 -20.11 32.05 26.64
N ALA A 136 -19.24 33.07 26.61
CA ALA A 136 -17.89 32.96 26.03
C ALA A 136 -16.97 32.00 26.82
N ILE A 137 -17.09 31.95 28.16
CA ILE A 137 -16.35 30.99 29.00
C ILE A 137 -16.85 29.57 28.73
N TRP A 138 -18.16 29.35 28.73
CA TRP A 138 -18.74 28.02 28.48
C TRP A 138 -18.37 27.47 27.10
N THR A 139 -18.46 28.31 26.05
CA THR A 139 -18.07 27.90 24.69
C THR A 139 -16.56 27.61 24.58
N LYS A 140 -15.70 28.35 25.29
CA LYS A 140 -14.26 28.07 25.38
C LYS A 140 -13.98 26.71 26.05
N GLU A 141 -14.69 26.38 27.12
CA GLU A 141 -14.56 25.08 27.80
C GLU A 141 -15.06 23.92 26.93
N GLU A 142 -16.13 24.12 26.16
CA GLU A 142 -16.63 23.16 25.17
C GLU A 142 -15.59 22.88 24.08
N LEU A 143 -15.01 23.93 23.50
CA LEU A 143 -13.94 23.78 22.49
C LEU A 143 -12.70 23.11 23.08
N SER A 144 -12.34 23.43 24.32
CA SER A 144 -11.18 22.81 25.01
C SER A 144 -11.39 21.31 25.23
N ARG A 145 -12.61 20.88 25.58
CA ARG A 145 -12.97 19.45 25.69
C ARG A 145 -12.91 18.74 24.33
N LYS A 146 -13.37 19.38 23.24
CA LYS A 146 -13.26 18.84 21.87
C LYS A 146 -11.81 18.70 21.41
N ILE A 147 -10.97 19.70 21.67
CA ILE A 147 -9.53 19.64 21.35
C ILE A 147 -8.87 18.45 22.07
N SER A 148 -9.14 18.27 23.38
CA SER A 148 -8.62 17.14 24.15
C SER A 148 -9.04 15.78 23.56
N ALA A 149 -10.29 15.64 23.10
CA ALA A 149 -10.77 14.41 22.47
C ALA A 149 -10.05 14.12 21.14
N TYR A 150 -9.89 15.13 20.28
CA TYR A 150 -9.13 14.98 19.02
C TYR A 150 -7.65 14.69 19.25
N GLU A 151 -7.04 15.22 20.31
CA GLU A 151 -5.66 14.85 20.69
C GLU A 151 -5.53 13.38 21.13
N GLU A 152 -6.55 12.82 21.80
CA GLU A 152 -6.58 11.39 22.15
C GLU A 152 -6.82 10.49 20.94
N GLU A 153 -7.70 10.89 20.01
CA GLU A 153 -7.92 10.19 18.75
C GLU A 153 -6.65 10.21 17.87
N LYS A 154 -5.98 11.36 17.79
CA LYS A 154 -4.68 11.47 17.11
C LYS A 154 -3.65 10.52 17.70
N LYS A 155 -3.50 10.46 19.04
CA LYS A 155 -2.56 9.52 19.70
C LYS A 155 -2.87 8.05 19.38
N LYS A 156 -4.16 7.68 19.23
CA LYS A 156 -4.57 6.34 18.79
C LYS A 156 -4.18 6.10 17.32
N ALA A 157 -4.41 7.06 16.44
CA ALA A 157 -4.02 6.97 15.03
C ALA A 157 -2.50 6.86 14.85
N ASP A 158 -1.72 7.68 15.57
CA ASP A 158 -0.25 7.62 15.58
C ASP A 158 0.26 6.23 16.03
N TRP A 159 -0.38 5.62 17.05
CA TRP A 159 -0.05 4.26 17.50
C TRP A 159 -0.39 3.18 16.45
N ILE A 160 -1.56 3.28 15.79
CA ILE A 160 -1.95 2.36 14.71
C ILE A 160 -0.96 2.47 13.54
N LEU A 161 -0.58 3.69 13.15
CA LEU A 161 0.37 3.95 12.07
C LEU A 161 1.74 3.32 12.34
N GLU A 162 2.23 3.41 13.58
CA GLU A 162 3.51 2.81 13.95
C GLU A 162 3.45 1.27 13.96
N ASP A 163 2.33 0.67 14.38
CA ASP A 163 2.12 -0.78 14.28
C ASP A 163 2.02 -1.27 12.82
N VAL A 164 1.41 -0.48 11.93
CA VAL A 164 1.37 -0.77 10.48
C VAL A 164 2.78 -0.74 9.88
N LYS A 165 3.59 0.30 10.15
CA LYS A 165 4.99 0.38 9.69
C LYS A 165 5.85 -0.77 10.20
N ARG A 166 5.64 -1.19 11.45
CA ARG A 166 6.29 -2.36 12.05
C ARG A 166 5.95 -3.64 11.28
N ARG A 167 4.66 -3.88 11.00
CA ARG A 167 4.19 -5.02 10.21
C ARG A 167 4.69 -4.99 8.76
N GLU A 168 4.74 -3.82 8.13
CA GLU A 168 5.33 -3.63 6.80
C GLU A 168 6.82 -4.04 6.81
N SER A 169 7.58 -3.56 7.80
CA SER A 169 9.00 -3.92 7.98
C SER A 169 9.24 -5.40 8.28
N GLU A 170 8.26 -6.10 8.86
CA GLU A 170 8.26 -7.56 9.02
C GLU A 170 7.97 -8.28 7.69
N ASN A 171 6.97 -7.81 6.93
CA ASN A 171 6.62 -8.35 5.63
C ASN A 171 7.74 -8.18 4.59
N VAL A 172 8.44 -7.04 4.58
CA VAL A 172 9.60 -6.81 3.70
C VAL A 172 10.70 -7.84 3.97
N ARG A 173 11.08 -8.05 5.24
CA ARG A 173 12.08 -9.07 5.63
C ARG A 173 11.65 -10.48 5.22
N TYR A 174 10.39 -10.84 5.45
CA TYR A 174 9.84 -12.13 5.03
C TYR A 174 9.89 -12.32 3.50
N MET A 175 9.59 -11.28 2.72
CA MET A 175 9.67 -11.31 1.26
C MET A 175 11.12 -11.39 0.75
N GLU A 176 12.08 -10.78 1.44
CA GLU A 176 13.51 -10.94 1.15
C GLU A 176 14.01 -12.36 1.42
N ASP A 177 13.59 -12.97 2.53
CA ASP A 177 13.91 -14.36 2.85
C ASP A 177 13.31 -15.33 1.81
N LEU A 178 12.06 -15.14 1.39
CA LEU A 178 11.45 -15.91 0.30
C LEU A 178 12.18 -15.74 -1.03
N ARG A 179 12.61 -14.51 -1.38
CA ARG A 179 13.42 -14.25 -2.58
C ARG A 179 14.76 -14.97 -2.51
N ARG A 180 15.40 -15.02 -1.34
CA ARG A 180 16.66 -15.74 -1.11
C ARG A 180 16.49 -17.25 -1.31
N GLN A 181 15.46 -17.84 -0.71
CA GLN A 181 15.13 -19.27 -0.88
C GLN A 181 14.83 -19.62 -2.35
N ASN A 182 14.08 -18.78 -3.06
CA ASN A 182 13.77 -19.00 -4.48
C ASN A 182 15.02 -18.91 -5.37
N LEU A 183 15.95 -18.00 -5.05
CA LEU A 183 17.24 -17.90 -5.73
C LEU A 183 18.13 -19.13 -5.47
N GLU A 184 18.15 -19.64 -4.25
CA GLU A 184 18.86 -20.88 -3.89
C GLU A 184 18.28 -22.09 -4.62
N ALA A 185 16.94 -22.27 -4.60
CA ALA A 185 16.27 -23.33 -5.34
C ALA A 185 16.54 -23.26 -6.85
N SER A 186 16.56 -22.04 -7.42
CA SER A 186 16.90 -21.80 -8.84
C SER A 186 18.34 -22.20 -9.17
N ARG A 187 19.31 -21.92 -8.29
CA ARG A 187 20.71 -22.37 -8.45
C ARG A 187 20.81 -23.90 -8.40
N SER A 188 20.14 -24.56 -7.47
CA SER A 188 20.13 -26.03 -7.39
C SER A 188 19.50 -26.68 -8.61
N LEU A 189 18.38 -26.14 -9.13
CA LEU A 189 17.76 -26.63 -10.37
C LEU A 189 18.69 -26.50 -11.58
N GLU A 190 19.44 -25.40 -11.66
CA GLU A 190 20.43 -25.18 -12.72
C GLU A 190 21.65 -26.11 -12.58
N GLU A 191 22.08 -26.43 -11.35
CA GLU A 191 23.10 -27.46 -11.11
C GLU A 191 22.62 -28.86 -11.55
N PHE A 192 21.39 -29.24 -11.19
CA PHE A 192 20.79 -30.49 -11.67
C PHE A 192 20.67 -30.53 -13.20
N ARG A 193 20.28 -29.42 -13.83
CA ARG A 193 20.25 -29.31 -15.31
C ARG A 193 21.62 -29.58 -15.92
N ARG A 194 22.70 -28.98 -15.40
CA ARG A 194 24.07 -29.23 -15.87
C ARG A 194 24.49 -30.68 -15.70
N ARG A 195 24.15 -31.31 -14.57
CA ARG A 195 24.43 -32.73 -14.33
C ARG A 195 23.70 -33.64 -15.32
N ILE A 196 22.44 -33.33 -15.65
CA ILE A 196 21.68 -34.05 -16.68
C ILE A 196 22.35 -33.90 -18.05
N SER A 197 22.66 -32.68 -18.49
CA SER A 197 23.32 -32.45 -19.79
C SER A 197 24.69 -33.14 -19.89
N ALA A 198 25.51 -33.09 -18.84
CA ALA A 198 26.79 -33.80 -18.81
C ALA A 198 26.62 -35.33 -18.91
N SER A 199 25.61 -35.89 -18.25
CA SER A 199 25.26 -37.32 -18.33
C SER A 199 24.73 -37.70 -19.71
N GLU A 200 23.92 -36.85 -20.36
CA GLU A 200 23.42 -37.07 -21.71
C GLU A 200 24.55 -37.07 -22.75
N GLU A 201 25.52 -36.16 -22.62
CA GLU A 201 26.71 -36.18 -23.47
C GLU A 201 27.58 -37.42 -23.25
N GLU A 202 27.74 -37.87 -22.00
CA GLU A 202 28.49 -39.11 -21.71
C GLU A 202 27.81 -40.34 -22.32
N MET A 203 26.48 -40.42 -22.23
CA MET A 203 25.69 -41.45 -22.92
C MET A 203 25.90 -41.39 -24.43
N LYS A 204 25.80 -40.21 -25.07
CA LYS A 204 26.05 -40.05 -26.52
C LYS A 204 27.48 -40.46 -26.93
N ARG A 205 28.48 -40.18 -26.09
CA ARG A 205 29.88 -40.61 -26.31
C ARG A 205 30.00 -42.14 -26.26
N LYS A 206 29.42 -42.78 -25.23
CA LYS A 206 29.37 -44.24 -25.07
C LYS A 206 28.60 -44.93 -26.19
N GLU A 207 27.47 -44.37 -26.63
CA GLU A 207 26.73 -44.86 -27.79
C GLU A 207 27.60 -44.81 -29.06
N SER A 208 28.27 -43.69 -29.32
CA SER A 208 29.20 -43.54 -30.45
C SER A 208 30.38 -44.52 -30.38
N GLU A 209 30.91 -44.79 -29.18
CA GLU A 209 31.93 -45.81 -28.94
C GLU A 209 31.43 -47.22 -29.23
N ASN A 210 30.23 -47.57 -28.74
CA ASN A 210 29.58 -48.85 -29.01
C ASN A 210 29.32 -49.04 -30.52
N PHE A 211 28.85 -48.01 -31.24
CA PHE A 211 28.69 -48.07 -32.69
C PHE A 211 30.00 -48.36 -33.42
N ARG A 212 31.11 -47.69 -33.06
CA ARG A 212 32.44 -47.98 -33.63
C ARG A 212 32.89 -49.41 -33.34
N CYS A 213 32.74 -49.86 -32.09
CA CYS A 213 33.11 -51.23 -31.68
C CYS A 213 32.31 -52.29 -32.47
N VAL A 214 31.01 -52.09 -32.67
CA VAL A 214 30.16 -52.98 -33.49
C VAL A 214 30.61 -53.01 -34.95
N GLU A 215 30.98 -51.86 -35.54
CA GLU A 215 31.50 -51.80 -36.91
C GLU A 215 32.88 -52.47 -37.06
N ASP A 216 33.78 -52.31 -36.09
CA ASP A 216 35.07 -53.00 -36.09
C ASP A 216 34.90 -54.52 -35.91
N LEU A 217 33.98 -54.97 -35.05
CA LEU A 217 33.64 -56.40 -34.92
C LEU A 217 32.99 -56.96 -36.19
N ARG A 218 32.13 -56.19 -36.88
CA ARG A 218 31.58 -56.57 -38.20
C ARG A 218 32.69 -56.74 -39.24
N ARG A 219 33.67 -55.84 -39.27
CA ARG A 219 34.83 -55.93 -40.16
C ARG A 219 35.68 -57.17 -39.88
N GLN A 220 36.02 -57.41 -38.61
CA GLN A 220 36.77 -58.60 -38.21
C GLN A 220 36.04 -59.91 -38.56
N ASN A 221 34.71 -59.95 -38.39
CA ASN A 221 33.89 -61.10 -38.78
C ASN A 221 33.91 -61.31 -40.30
N LEU A 222 33.83 -60.23 -41.10
CA LEU A 222 33.96 -60.32 -42.56
C LEU A 222 35.33 -60.87 -43.00
N GLU A 223 36.42 -60.36 -42.42
CA GLU A 223 37.79 -60.87 -42.67
C GLU A 223 37.96 -62.33 -42.25
N ALA A 224 37.34 -62.74 -41.13
CA ALA A 224 37.37 -64.12 -40.67
C ALA A 224 36.60 -65.05 -41.63
N ASN A 225 35.43 -64.64 -42.12
CA ASN A 225 34.65 -65.40 -43.10
C ASN A 225 35.42 -65.53 -44.44
N GLN A 226 36.06 -64.45 -44.91
CA GLN A 226 36.92 -64.50 -46.10
C GLN A 226 38.04 -65.53 -45.95
N LYS A 227 38.77 -65.53 -44.82
CA LYS A 227 39.81 -66.54 -44.52
C LYS A 227 39.24 -67.96 -44.44
N VAL A 228 38.04 -68.13 -43.88
CA VAL A 228 37.36 -69.43 -43.84
C VAL A 228 37.04 -69.91 -45.26
N ASP A 229 36.59 -69.05 -46.15
CA ASP A 229 36.29 -69.41 -47.54
C ASP A 229 37.56 -69.66 -48.37
N GLU A 230 38.64 -68.90 -48.15
CA GLU A 230 39.98 -69.20 -48.68
C GLU A 230 40.47 -70.59 -48.22
N LEU A 231 40.32 -70.92 -46.93
CA LEU A 231 40.70 -72.22 -46.39
C LEU A 231 39.84 -73.36 -46.95
N LYS A 232 38.52 -73.17 -47.10
CA LYS A 232 37.66 -74.14 -47.81
C LYS A 232 38.12 -74.36 -49.25
N GLY A 233 38.42 -73.29 -49.98
CA GLY A 233 38.94 -73.39 -51.36
C GLY A 233 40.25 -74.16 -51.44
N ARG A 234 41.16 -73.96 -50.47
CA ARG A 234 42.39 -74.74 -50.35
C ARG A 234 42.13 -76.21 -49.99
N ILE A 235 41.17 -76.49 -49.11
CA ILE A 235 40.79 -77.88 -48.76
C ILE A 235 40.23 -78.59 -49.98
N LEU A 236 39.29 -77.99 -50.72
CA LEU A 236 38.72 -78.55 -51.95
C LEU A 236 39.81 -78.83 -53.00
N ALA A 237 40.74 -77.91 -53.21
CA ALA A 237 41.87 -78.13 -54.12
C ALA A 237 42.80 -79.28 -53.66
N CYS A 238 43.01 -79.44 -52.34
CA CYS A 238 43.74 -80.59 -51.80
C CYS A 238 42.96 -81.90 -51.94
N GLU A 239 41.63 -81.88 -51.80
CA GLU A 239 40.76 -83.04 -52.00
C GLU A 239 40.77 -83.48 -53.47
N GLU A 240 40.67 -82.54 -54.42
CA GLU A 240 40.84 -82.80 -55.86
C GLU A 240 42.23 -83.39 -56.19
N GLU A 241 43.31 -82.82 -55.63
CA GLU A 241 44.65 -83.40 -55.76
C GLU A 241 44.73 -84.83 -55.19
N MET A 242 44.08 -85.10 -54.06
CA MET A 242 44.05 -86.44 -53.47
C MET A 242 43.24 -87.42 -54.31
N GLU A 243 42.10 -87.01 -54.87
CA GLU A 243 41.28 -87.85 -55.77
C GLU A 243 42.06 -88.18 -57.06
N VAL A 244 42.79 -87.21 -57.63
CA VAL A 244 43.69 -87.46 -58.77
C VAL A 244 44.81 -88.43 -58.41
N ARG A 245 45.45 -88.26 -57.24
CA ARG A 245 46.48 -89.20 -56.74
C ARG A 245 45.91 -90.60 -56.49
N GLU A 246 44.71 -90.70 -55.91
CA GLU A 246 44.04 -91.97 -55.66
C GLU A 246 43.66 -92.67 -56.98
N SER A 247 43.21 -91.90 -57.97
CA SER A 247 42.92 -92.40 -59.33
C SER A 247 44.17 -92.95 -60.03
N ASP A 248 45.32 -92.26 -59.97
CA ASP A 248 46.58 -92.83 -60.48
C ASP A 248 47.03 -94.05 -59.67
N LEU A 249 46.96 -94.02 -58.33
CA LEU A 249 47.29 -95.17 -57.49
C LEU A 249 46.41 -96.39 -57.80
N ARG A 250 45.11 -96.18 -58.02
CA ARG A 250 44.14 -97.20 -58.45
C ARG A 250 44.48 -97.73 -59.85
N GLY A 251 44.83 -96.86 -60.79
CA GLY A 251 45.32 -97.25 -62.11
C GLY A 251 46.64 -98.03 -62.07
N ARG A 252 47.57 -97.65 -61.18
CA ARG A 252 48.82 -98.39 -60.91
C ARG A 252 48.54 -99.74 -60.26
N LEU A 253 47.59 -99.82 -59.34
CA LEU A 253 47.16 -101.06 -58.70
C LEU A 253 46.59 -102.02 -59.74
N SER A 254 45.65 -101.57 -60.59
CA SER A 254 45.09 -102.42 -61.66
C SER A 254 46.13 -102.87 -62.68
N ARG A 255 47.14 -102.05 -63.02
CA ARG A 255 48.31 -102.48 -63.81
C ARG A 255 49.15 -103.54 -63.09
N ALA A 256 49.35 -103.40 -61.77
CA ALA A 256 50.07 -104.37 -60.96
C ALA A 256 49.28 -105.69 -60.81
N GLU A 257 47.96 -105.64 -60.61
CA GLU A 257 47.05 -106.79 -60.57
C GLU A 257 47.06 -107.53 -61.91
N GLN A 258 46.96 -106.82 -63.04
CA GLN A 258 47.10 -107.43 -64.37
C GLN A 258 48.47 -108.10 -64.56
N SER A 259 49.56 -107.44 -64.13
CA SER A 259 50.91 -108.02 -64.18
C SER A 259 51.05 -109.25 -63.29
N VAL A 260 50.45 -109.24 -62.10
CA VAL A 260 50.39 -110.39 -61.18
C VAL A 260 49.55 -111.52 -61.77
N GLU A 261 48.42 -111.22 -62.44
CA GLU A 261 47.57 -112.23 -63.06
C GLU A 261 48.21 -112.81 -64.35
N GLU A 262 48.95 -111.99 -65.11
CA GLU A 262 49.84 -112.47 -66.16
C GLU A 262 50.96 -113.34 -65.60
N MET A 263 51.59 -112.94 -64.48
CA MET A 263 52.62 -113.74 -63.80
C MET A 263 52.05 -115.04 -63.24
N LYS A 264 50.81 -115.05 -62.72
CA LYS A 264 50.10 -116.28 -62.35
C LYS A 264 49.82 -117.13 -63.58
N LYS A 265 49.36 -116.56 -64.69
CA LYS A 265 49.09 -117.30 -65.94
C LYS A 265 50.36 -117.91 -66.51
N ARG A 266 51.44 -117.12 -66.64
CA ARG A 266 52.78 -117.58 -67.01
C ARG A 266 53.32 -118.60 -66.02
N GLY A 267 53.07 -118.43 -64.72
CA GLY A 267 53.41 -119.37 -63.66
C GLY A 267 52.63 -120.67 -63.73
N LEU A 268 51.35 -120.63 -64.10
CA LEU A 268 50.48 -121.78 -64.30
C LEU A 268 50.85 -122.52 -65.58
N ASP A 269 51.20 -121.80 -66.65
CA ASP A 269 51.70 -122.38 -67.90
C ASP A 269 53.13 -122.92 -67.73
N ALA A 270 53.96 -122.30 -66.88
CA ALA A 270 55.24 -122.84 -66.43
C ALA A 270 55.05 -124.06 -65.51
N CYS A 271 54.02 -124.09 -64.66
CA CYS A 271 53.66 -125.27 -63.87
C CYS A 271 53.14 -126.41 -64.75
N LYS A 272 52.34 -126.13 -65.79
CA LYS A 272 51.95 -127.13 -66.80
C LYS A 272 53.15 -127.60 -67.62
N ALA A 273 54.08 -126.73 -67.98
CA ALA A 273 55.33 -127.11 -68.63
C ALA A 273 56.24 -127.94 -67.71
N ALA A 274 56.27 -127.61 -66.42
CA ALA A 274 56.93 -128.40 -65.38
C ALA A 274 56.23 -129.75 -65.16
N GLU A 275 54.91 -129.82 -65.24
CA GLU A 275 54.13 -131.06 -65.16
C GLU A 275 54.35 -131.95 -66.41
N VAL A 276 54.46 -131.35 -67.60
CA VAL A 276 54.91 -132.03 -68.82
C VAL A 276 56.36 -132.52 -68.68
N ASN A 277 57.24 -131.76 -68.03
CA ASN A 277 58.59 -132.22 -67.70
C ASN A 277 58.60 -133.32 -66.62
N MET A 278 57.77 -133.26 -65.57
CA MET A 278 57.62 -134.34 -64.60
C MET A 278 57.03 -135.60 -65.26
N LYS A 279 56.18 -135.47 -66.28
CA LYS A 279 55.70 -136.59 -67.09
C LYS A 279 56.76 -137.12 -68.08
N ARG A 280 57.74 -136.30 -68.49
CA ARG A 280 58.93 -136.75 -69.25
C ARG A 280 60.01 -137.38 -68.38
N PHE A 281 60.18 -136.92 -67.13
CA PHE A 281 61.19 -137.40 -66.18
C PHE A 281 60.62 -138.34 -65.10
N GLY A 282 59.34 -138.71 -65.17
CA GLY A 282 58.69 -139.68 -64.28
C GLY A 282 59.34 -141.07 -64.33
N ASN A 283 60.08 -141.37 -65.41
CA ASN A 283 60.87 -142.59 -65.56
C ASN A 283 62.32 -142.46 -65.03
N VAL A 284 62.69 -141.33 -64.40
CA VAL A 284 64.02 -141.07 -63.82
C VAL A 284 63.96 -140.95 -62.28
N VAL A 285 62.76 -140.84 -61.71
CA VAL A 285 62.53 -140.91 -60.25
C VAL A 285 63.15 -142.17 -59.60
N PRO A 286 63.11 -143.38 -60.22
CA PRO A 286 63.77 -144.57 -59.65
C PRO A 286 65.30 -144.52 -59.58
N ILE A 287 65.95 -143.48 -60.14
CA ILE A 287 67.41 -143.32 -60.15
C ILE A 287 67.86 -142.26 -59.13
N ALA A 288 66.99 -141.30 -58.79
CA ALA A 288 67.30 -140.25 -57.81
C ALA A 288 67.21 -140.74 -56.36
N GLU A 289 66.30 -141.66 -56.04
CA GLU A 289 66.15 -142.19 -54.66
C GLU A 289 67.33 -143.08 -54.22
N ASP A 290 68.05 -143.71 -55.15
CA ASP A 290 69.27 -144.46 -54.84
C ASP A 290 70.53 -143.56 -54.79
N LEU A 291 70.53 -142.42 -55.47
CA LEU A 291 71.56 -141.37 -55.30
C LEU A 291 71.40 -140.60 -53.97
N PHE A 292 70.16 -140.42 -53.48
CA PHE A 292 69.91 -139.74 -52.20
C PHE A 292 70.36 -140.56 -50.97
N LYS A 293 70.56 -141.88 -51.12
CA LYS A 293 71.21 -142.73 -50.09
C LYS A 293 72.74 -142.64 -50.09
N LEU A 294 73.34 -142.16 -51.18
CA LEU A 294 74.80 -142.01 -51.33
C LEU A 294 75.33 -140.62 -50.94
N LEU A 295 74.48 -139.58 -50.93
CA LEU A 295 74.84 -138.22 -50.52
C LEU A 295 74.55 -137.92 -49.03
N LYS A 296 74.58 -138.95 -48.18
CA LYS A 296 74.48 -138.82 -46.72
C LYS A 296 75.82 -138.46 -46.09
N MET A 297 76.39 -137.31 -46.45
CA MET A 297 77.56 -136.70 -45.80
C MET A 297 77.40 -135.17 -45.66
N ASN A 298 77.44 -134.72 -44.40
CA ASN A 298 77.78 -133.38 -43.90
C ASN A 298 77.43 -132.13 -44.74
N VAL A 299 76.37 -131.41 -44.32
CA VAL A 299 76.29 -129.94 -44.41
C VAL A 299 75.60 -129.39 -43.15
N ASP A 300 76.27 -129.51 -41.99
CA ASP A 300 75.90 -128.79 -40.75
C ASP A 300 76.73 -127.49 -40.56
N ASP A 301 77.61 -127.17 -41.51
CA ASP A 301 78.48 -125.97 -41.49
C ASP A 301 78.58 -125.37 -42.91
N LEU A 302 78.03 -124.16 -43.11
CA LEU A 302 78.13 -123.20 -44.25
C LEU A 302 76.73 -122.52 -44.42
N VAL A 303 76.50 -121.21 -44.23
CA VAL A 303 77.40 -120.03 -44.21
C VAL A 303 76.89 -118.98 -43.21
N SER A 304 77.79 -118.42 -42.39
CA SER A 304 77.60 -117.12 -41.75
C SER A 304 78.18 -115.98 -42.60
N VAL A 305 77.34 -115.10 -43.17
CA VAL A 305 77.70 -113.81 -43.78
C VAL A 305 76.49 -112.88 -43.53
N LYS A 306 76.54 -111.82 -42.70
CA LYS A 306 77.32 -110.55 -42.82
C LYS A 306 76.72 -109.66 -43.94
N ASP A 307 76.43 -108.37 -43.79
CA ASP A 307 76.77 -107.33 -42.81
C ASP A 307 75.67 -106.23 -42.77
N LYS A 308 75.58 -105.50 -41.65
CA LYS A 308 75.36 -104.04 -41.48
C LYS A 308 74.55 -103.23 -42.52
N PHE A 309 73.67 -102.36 -42.01
CA PHE A 309 73.93 -100.91 -42.06
C PHE A 309 73.17 -100.16 -40.94
N ASP A 310 73.91 -99.40 -40.14
CA ASP A 310 73.37 -98.45 -39.15
C ASP A 310 72.97 -97.13 -39.83
N PHE A 311 71.98 -96.41 -39.29
CA PHE A 311 72.08 -94.96 -39.00
C PHE A 311 70.88 -94.47 -38.16
N ALA A 312 71.22 -94.01 -36.94
CA ALA A 312 70.76 -92.79 -36.26
C ALA A 312 69.26 -92.58 -35.90
N GLU A 313 68.88 -92.29 -34.64
CA GLU A 313 68.99 -90.97 -33.93
C GLU A 313 68.04 -89.91 -34.55
N PHE A 314 67.11 -89.26 -33.84
CA PHE A 314 67.20 -88.60 -32.53
C PHE A 314 65.81 -88.48 -31.82
N ARG A 315 65.86 -88.37 -30.48
CA ARG A 315 65.04 -87.57 -29.52
C ARG A 315 64.16 -86.44 -30.12
N ASN A 316 63.08 -85.90 -29.53
CA ASN A 316 62.33 -86.02 -28.25
C ASN A 316 60.96 -85.27 -28.48
N ASP A 317 60.02 -84.99 -27.56
CA ASP A 317 59.93 -85.08 -26.08
C ASP A 317 58.44 -85.25 -25.60
N ALA A 318 58.23 -85.20 -24.28
CA ALA A 318 56.97 -84.95 -23.56
C ALA A 318 56.37 -83.53 -23.82
N THR A 319 55.10 -83.20 -23.56
CA THR A 319 54.36 -83.12 -22.26
C THR A 319 52.84 -83.00 -22.52
N THR A 320 51.93 -83.87 -22.04
CA THR A 320 51.19 -83.92 -20.74
C THR A 320 50.14 -82.83 -20.45
N HIS A 321 49.04 -83.26 -19.83
CA HIS A 321 47.93 -82.50 -19.17
C HIS A 321 46.90 -81.76 -20.06
N GLU A 322 45.65 -81.57 -19.64
CA GLU A 322 44.68 -82.42 -18.91
C GLU A 322 43.29 -81.77 -19.02
N GLU A 323 42.22 -82.44 -18.55
CA GLU A 323 40.86 -81.89 -18.50
C GLU A 323 40.64 -80.92 -17.31
N GLU A 324 39.37 -80.54 -17.06
CA GLU A 324 38.87 -79.60 -16.03
C GLU A 324 38.98 -78.11 -16.40
N GLY A 325 38.07 -77.22 -15.99
CA GLY A 325 36.90 -77.37 -15.11
C GLY A 325 36.79 -76.15 -14.16
N GLY A 326 35.61 -75.53 -14.09
CA GLY A 326 35.36 -74.32 -13.28
C GLY A 326 34.90 -73.14 -14.14
N VAL A 327 33.66 -72.65 -14.08
CA VAL A 327 32.85 -72.22 -12.92
C VAL A 327 33.54 -71.15 -12.10
N HIS A 328 33.26 -69.88 -12.42
CA HIS A 328 33.29 -68.81 -11.43
C HIS A 328 31.96 -68.05 -11.43
N ALA A 329 31.17 -68.31 -10.40
CA ALA A 329 30.00 -67.51 -10.07
C ALA A 329 30.40 -66.27 -9.26
N SER A 330 29.87 -65.11 -9.65
CA SER A 330 29.75 -63.88 -8.86
C SER A 330 28.95 -62.85 -9.67
N LYS A 331 28.06 -62.03 -9.12
CA LYS A 331 27.46 -62.04 -7.77
C LYS A 331 26.15 -61.26 -7.83
N ALA A 332 25.14 -61.83 -7.18
CA ALA A 332 23.80 -61.32 -6.96
C ALA A 332 23.68 -59.81 -6.70
N LEU A 333 22.65 -59.19 -7.31
CA LEU A 333 21.96 -58.00 -6.81
C LEU A 333 20.48 -58.07 -7.23
N GLU A 334 19.67 -58.82 -6.46
CA GLU A 334 18.27 -58.45 -6.30
C GLU A 334 18.19 -57.20 -5.41
N LEU A 335 17.35 -56.23 -5.75
CA LEU A 335 16.60 -55.44 -4.76
C LEU A 335 15.45 -54.64 -5.40
N LYS A 336 14.24 -55.20 -5.26
CA LYS A 336 12.96 -54.53 -4.94
C LYS A 336 12.59 -53.21 -5.64
N LEU A 337 11.54 -53.32 -6.47
CA LEU A 337 10.29 -52.53 -6.42
C LEU A 337 10.29 -51.19 -5.65
N SER A 338 9.88 -50.14 -6.36
CA SER A 338 9.11 -49.03 -5.77
C SER A 338 8.13 -48.45 -6.79
N ASP A 339 6.86 -48.83 -6.71
CA ASP A 339 5.76 -48.11 -7.35
C ASP A 339 5.70 -46.65 -6.86
N GLN A 340 5.75 -45.68 -7.77
CA GLN A 340 5.26 -44.32 -7.50
C GLN A 340 4.40 -43.79 -8.65
N SER A 341 3.15 -44.29 -8.67
CA SER A 341 1.92 -43.50 -8.88
C SER A 341 2.11 -42.06 -9.39
N ILE A 342 2.18 -41.87 -10.72
CA ILE A 342 2.00 -40.55 -11.34
C ILE A 342 0.50 -40.17 -11.25
N LYS A 343 0.10 -39.60 -10.11
CA LYS A 343 -1.14 -38.83 -9.98
C LYS A 343 -0.87 -37.38 -10.32
N SER A 344 -0.81 -37.06 -11.61
CA SER A 344 -0.74 -35.68 -12.11
C SER A 344 -2.04 -34.93 -11.83
N LYS A 345 -2.05 -34.34 -10.64
CA LYS A 345 -3.06 -33.46 -10.04
C LYS A 345 -3.65 -32.46 -11.04
N LYS A 346 -4.98 -32.45 -11.20
CA LYS A 346 -5.71 -31.38 -11.91
C LYS A 346 -5.31 -30.02 -11.32
N ARG A 347 -4.85 -29.09 -12.16
CA ARG A 347 -4.81 -27.67 -11.81
C ARG A 347 -6.24 -27.13 -11.85
N TYR A 348 -6.86 -26.99 -10.68
CA TYR A 348 -7.94 -26.01 -10.53
C TYR A 348 -7.30 -24.63 -10.57
N PHE A 349 -7.72 -23.82 -11.54
CA PHE A 349 -7.50 -22.38 -11.52
C PHE A 349 -8.50 -21.82 -10.50
N GLN A 350 -8.03 -21.46 -9.32
CA GLN A 350 -8.84 -20.74 -8.33
C GLN A 350 -8.52 -19.26 -8.47
N GLU A 351 -9.43 -18.58 -9.14
CA GLU A 351 -9.43 -17.14 -9.32
C GLU A 351 -9.78 -16.47 -7.99
N THR A 352 -8.78 -15.95 -7.29
CA THR A 352 -8.99 -15.22 -6.03
C THR A 352 -9.55 -13.85 -6.33
N GLN A 353 -10.88 -13.73 -6.35
CA GLN A 353 -11.56 -12.44 -6.33
C GLN A 353 -11.35 -11.78 -4.95
N THR A 354 -10.30 -10.97 -4.83
CA THR A 354 -10.22 -9.96 -3.77
C THR A 354 -11.18 -8.83 -4.10
N THR A 355 -12.34 -8.82 -3.44
CA THR A 355 -13.27 -7.69 -3.41
C THR A 355 -12.71 -6.58 -2.51
N PRO A 356 -12.53 -5.33 -3.01
CA PRO A 356 -12.24 -4.19 -2.14
C PRO A 356 -13.44 -3.91 -1.24
N SER A 357 -13.27 -4.09 0.07
CA SER A 357 -14.36 -3.97 1.05
C SER A 357 -14.43 -2.58 1.67
N SER A 358 -14.69 -1.56 0.84
CA SER A 358 -15.51 -0.39 1.18
C SER A 358 -15.51 0.62 0.02
N ALA A 359 -16.59 1.39 -0.12
CA ALA A 359 -16.66 2.51 -1.07
C ALA A 359 -15.87 3.76 -0.60
N ALA A 360 -15.13 3.67 0.51
CA ALA A 360 -14.46 4.81 1.14
C ALA A 360 -13.00 5.00 0.69
N GLU A 361 -12.34 3.97 0.15
CA GLU A 361 -10.92 4.04 -0.24
C GLU A 361 -10.67 4.48 -1.71
N ILE A 362 -11.72 4.77 -2.49
CA ILE A 362 -11.60 5.05 -3.93
C ILE A 362 -11.40 6.56 -4.25
N ILE A 363 -11.54 7.44 -3.24
CA ILE A 363 -11.52 8.90 -3.45
C ILE A 363 -10.09 9.48 -3.61
N ASP A 364 -9.05 8.76 -3.16
CA ASP A 364 -7.66 9.28 -3.11
C ASP A 364 -6.83 9.05 -4.39
N ILE A 365 -7.42 8.62 -5.52
CA ILE A 365 -6.70 8.44 -6.80
C ILE A 365 -7.24 9.39 -7.88
N ILE A 366 -7.10 10.69 -7.63
CA ILE A 366 -7.22 11.75 -8.65
C ILE A 366 -6.06 12.74 -8.49
N ASP A 367 -4.84 12.28 -8.81
CA ASP A 367 -3.74 13.19 -9.16
C ASP A 367 -4.02 13.76 -10.55
N CYS A 368 -4.55 14.99 -10.60
CA CYS A 368 -4.64 15.76 -11.83
C CYS A 368 -3.31 16.52 -12.06
N ASP A 369 -2.51 16.04 -13.01
CA ASP A 369 -1.39 16.81 -13.55
C ASP A 369 -1.85 18.20 -14.04
N GLU A 370 -0.98 19.18 -13.83
CA GLU A 370 -1.28 20.60 -13.96
C GLU A 370 -1.64 21.03 -15.40
N VAL A 371 -2.79 21.68 -15.55
CA VAL A 371 -3.07 22.57 -16.69
C VAL A 371 -3.61 23.88 -16.13
N GLU A 372 -2.80 24.93 -16.22
CA GLU A 372 -3.08 26.24 -15.63
C GLU A 372 -4.35 26.93 -16.21
N ASP A 373 -5.02 27.68 -15.32
CA ASP A 373 -6.01 28.72 -15.55
C ASP A 373 -7.07 28.56 -16.68
N SER A 374 -8.25 28.08 -16.29
CA SER A 374 -9.52 28.68 -16.74
C SER A 374 -10.72 28.29 -15.85
N ASP A 375 -10.91 29.11 -14.80
CA ASP A 375 -12.14 29.35 -14.01
C ASP A 375 -12.99 28.17 -13.51
N ASN A 376 -12.91 27.95 -12.20
CA ASN A 376 -13.82 27.36 -11.17
C ASN A 376 -15.16 26.66 -11.50
N ARG A 377 -15.77 26.79 -12.68
CA ARG A 377 -17.02 26.09 -13.04
C ARG A 377 -16.82 24.61 -13.38
N LYS A 378 -15.61 24.19 -13.78
CA LYS A 378 -15.31 22.80 -14.14
C LYS A 378 -15.27 21.85 -12.93
N GLY A 379 -14.81 22.33 -11.77
CA GLY A 379 -14.68 21.49 -10.56
C GLY A 379 -16.03 21.08 -9.95
N ILE A 380 -17.00 21.99 -9.91
CA ILE A 380 -18.34 21.75 -9.34
C ILE A 380 -19.06 20.64 -10.12
N PHE A 381 -19.02 20.69 -11.45
CA PHE A 381 -19.67 19.69 -12.32
C PHE A 381 -19.18 18.24 -12.10
N GLY A 382 -17.92 18.03 -11.71
CA GLY A 382 -17.37 16.70 -11.46
C GLY A 382 -17.97 16.03 -10.21
N ALA A 383 -17.98 16.76 -9.10
CA ALA A 383 -18.51 16.26 -7.84
C ALA A 383 -20.03 16.00 -7.91
N ASP A 384 -20.77 16.84 -8.64
CA ASP A 384 -22.22 16.69 -8.77
C ASP A 384 -22.61 15.55 -9.73
N MET A 385 -21.88 15.34 -10.84
CA MET A 385 -22.06 14.14 -11.66
C MET A 385 -21.70 12.85 -10.90
N ALA A 386 -20.58 12.84 -10.16
CA ALA A 386 -20.19 11.69 -9.36
C ALA A 386 -21.25 11.32 -8.31
N ARG A 387 -21.86 12.33 -7.67
CA ARG A 387 -22.99 12.13 -6.74
C ARG A 387 -24.22 11.58 -7.45
N ALA A 388 -24.60 12.14 -8.60
CA ALA A 388 -25.72 11.64 -9.39
C ALA A 388 -25.52 10.16 -9.79
N PHE A 389 -24.32 9.75 -10.19
CA PHE A 389 -23.98 8.34 -10.46
C PHE A 389 -23.95 7.43 -9.22
N MET A 390 -23.84 7.99 -8.01
CA MET A 390 -23.98 7.22 -6.76
C MET A 390 -25.44 7.05 -6.32
N GLU A 391 -26.32 7.98 -6.69
CA GLU A 391 -27.70 8.02 -6.25
C GLU A 391 -28.64 7.31 -7.26
N ASP A 392 -28.39 7.47 -8.55
CA ASP A 392 -29.19 6.92 -9.64
C ASP A 392 -28.49 5.77 -10.39
N ASP A 393 -29.07 4.56 -10.24
CA ASP A 393 -28.62 3.34 -10.91
C ASP A 393 -28.91 3.32 -12.41
N GLU A 394 -30.05 3.88 -12.85
CA GLU A 394 -30.35 4.01 -14.27
C GLU A 394 -29.30 4.91 -14.91
N LEU A 395 -29.00 6.05 -14.28
CA LEU A 395 -28.02 7.01 -14.78
C LEU A 395 -26.60 6.43 -14.86
N CYS A 396 -26.14 5.72 -13.82
CA CYS A 396 -24.80 5.12 -13.85
C CYS A 396 -24.66 4.02 -14.92
N MET A 397 -25.70 3.20 -15.11
CA MET A 397 -25.71 2.18 -16.16
C MET A 397 -25.81 2.83 -17.55
N HIS A 398 -26.54 3.94 -17.71
CA HIS A 398 -26.62 4.68 -18.97
C HIS A 398 -25.27 5.31 -19.34
N ALA A 399 -24.53 5.82 -18.34
CA ALA A 399 -23.18 6.33 -18.50
C ALA A 399 -22.22 5.24 -19.02
N VAL A 400 -22.24 4.03 -18.45
CA VAL A 400 -21.43 2.91 -18.96
C VAL A 400 -21.81 2.54 -20.40
N CYS A 401 -23.11 2.47 -20.72
CA CYS A 401 -23.57 2.23 -22.09
C CYS A 401 -23.07 3.30 -23.09
N ALA A 402 -23.01 4.58 -22.67
CA ALA A 402 -22.46 5.66 -23.48
C ALA A 402 -20.96 5.51 -23.75
N ILE A 403 -20.17 5.21 -22.72
CA ILE A 403 -18.72 4.97 -22.85
C ILE A 403 -18.48 3.77 -23.78
N TYR A 404 -19.24 2.69 -23.62
CA TYR A 404 -19.17 1.51 -24.48
C TYR A 404 -19.49 1.82 -25.95
N ARG A 405 -20.61 2.50 -26.23
CA ARG A 405 -20.95 2.90 -27.61
C ARG A 405 -19.87 3.76 -28.23
N ARG A 406 -19.32 4.74 -27.50
CA ARG A 406 -18.20 5.56 -27.98
C ARG A 406 -16.94 4.74 -28.27
N HIS A 407 -16.67 3.69 -27.49
CA HIS A 407 -15.58 2.76 -27.74
C HIS A 407 -15.79 1.95 -29.03
N VAL A 408 -17.00 1.39 -29.23
CA VAL A 408 -17.33 0.53 -30.38
C VAL A 408 -17.57 1.31 -31.68
N SER A 409 -18.21 2.48 -31.62
CA SER A 409 -18.57 3.28 -32.81
C SER A 409 -17.41 4.11 -33.40
N THR A 410 -16.26 4.19 -32.72
CA THR A 410 -15.09 4.89 -33.29
C THR A 410 -14.27 3.95 -34.17
N PRO A 411 -14.02 4.27 -35.46
CA PRO A 411 -13.21 3.44 -36.34
C PRO A 411 -11.73 3.43 -35.90
N GLU A 412 -11.04 2.30 -36.06
CA GLU A 412 -9.65 2.09 -35.60
C GLU A 412 -8.65 3.16 -36.04
N SER A 413 -8.85 3.79 -37.20
CA SER A 413 -7.93 4.77 -37.80
C SER A 413 -7.86 6.15 -37.13
N ALA A 414 -8.68 6.45 -36.12
CA ALA A 414 -8.62 7.72 -35.39
C ALA A 414 -7.70 7.61 -34.15
N GLU A 415 -6.49 8.18 -34.25
CA GLU A 415 -5.54 8.35 -33.14
C GLU A 415 -6.00 9.48 -32.21
N CYS A 416 -6.85 9.14 -31.23
CA CYS A 416 -7.17 10.02 -30.11
C CYS A 416 -6.62 9.41 -28.82
N PRO A 417 -5.72 10.08 -28.08
CA PRO A 417 -5.12 9.52 -26.85
C PRO A 417 -6.14 9.10 -25.79
N THR A 418 -7.31 9.74 -25.78
CA THR A 418 -8.40 9.54 -24.81
C THR A 418 -9.43 8.48 -25.23
N ARG A 419 -9.04 7.56 -26.13
CA ARG A 419 -9.90 6.53 -26.72
C ARG A 419 -9.85 5.16 -26.02
N ARG A 420 -8.79 4.91 -25.25
CA ARG A 420 -8.64 3.68 -24.47
C ARG A 420 -9.20 3.92 -23.08
N PHE A 421 -9.99 2.97 -22.59
CA PHE A 421 -10.16 2.79 -21.15
C PHE A 421 -8.77 2.74 -20.49
N TYR A 422 -8.63 3.20 -19.24
CA TYR A 422 -7.34 3.08 -18.58
C TYR A 422 -7.03 1.59 -18.35
N HIS A 423 -5.76 1.27 -18.12
CA HIS A 423 -5.21 -0.05 -18.43
C HIS A 423 -5.87 -1.22 -17.67
N PHE A 424 -6.61 -0.91 -16.59
CA PHE A 424 -7.36 -1.85 -15.75
C PHE A 424 -8.86 -1.92 -16.11
N GLU A 425 -9.53 -0.80 -16.43
CA GLU A 425 -10.93 -0.80 -16.88
C GLU A 425 -11.08 -1.33 -18.31
N ALA A 426 -10.01 -1.38 -19.10
CA ALA A 426 -10.03 -1.82 -20.50
C ALA A 426 -10.51 -3.26 -20.75
N LEU A 427 -10.53 -4.09 -19.71
CA LEU A 427 -11.13 -5.43 -19.77
C LEU A 427 -12.60 -5.39 -19.31
N ARG A 428 -12.91 -4.67 -18.22
CA ARG A 428 -14.25 -4.67 -17.61
C ARG A 428 -15.27 -3.78 -18.32
N GLY A 429 -14.87 -2.61 -18.79
CA GLY A 429 -15.75 -1.65 -19.46
C GLY A 429 -16.45 -2.23 -20.69
N PRO A 430 -15.72 -2.91 -21.60
CA PRO A 430 -16.32 -3.61 -22.74
C PRO A 430 -17.29 -4.73 -22.34
N GLU A 431 -16.90 -5.60 -21.40
CA GLU A 431 -17.75 -6.72 -20.93
C GLU A 431 -19.06 -6.21 -20.27
N LEU A 432 -18.96 -5.16 -19.46
CA LEU A 432 -20.11 -4.58 -18.77
C LEU A 432 -21.05 -3.87 -19.75
N GLY A 433 -20.49 -3.11 -20.70
CA GLY A 433 -21.27 -2.46 -21.75
C GLY A 433 -22.02 -3.45 -22.65
N ASP A 434 -21.35 -4.51 -23.09
CA ASP A 434 -21.96 -5.58 -23.89
C ASP A 434 -23.06 -6.33 -23.11
N TYR A 435 -22.84 -6.60 -21.82
CA TYR A 435 -23.86 -7.20 -20.95
C TYR A 435 -25.14 -6.34 -20.83
N LEU A 436 -24.98 -5.01 -20.71
CA LEU A 436 -26.08 -4.05 -20.57
C LEU A 436 -26.87 -3.83 -21.86
N ILE A 437 -26.16 -3.83 -22.99
CA ILE A 437 -26.69 -3.52 -24.33
C ILE A 437 -27.14 -4.79 -25.08
N HIS A 438 -26.66 -5.96 -24.67
CA HIS A 438 -27.04 -7.28 -25.17
C HIS A 438 -27.06 -7.41 -26.72
N GLY A 439 -26.15 -6.70 -27.39
CA GLY A 439 -26.03 -6.68 -28.85
C GLY A 439 -26.95 -5.71 -29.60
N ASP A 440 -27.69 -4.81 -28.93
CA ASP A 440 -28.52 -3.78 -29.57
C ASP A 440 -27.84 -2.38 -29.59
N PRO A 441 -27.10 -2.03 -30.66
CA PRO A 441 -26.37 -0.76 -30.70
C PRO A 441 -27.25 0.50 -30.75
N GLU A 442 -28.58 0.41 -30.98
CA GLU A 442 -29.45 1.57 -31.26
C GLU A 442 -30.16 2.19 -30.03
N LEU A 443 -29.58 2.02 -28.83
CA LEU A 443 -29.88 2.81 -27.63
C LEU A 443 -31.29 2.69 -27.01
N SER A 444 -31.56 1.55 -26.39
CA SER A 444 -32.17 1.58 -25.05
C SER A 444 -31.41 0.59 -24.14
N GLN A 445 -31.42 0.78 -22.82
CA GLN A 445 -30.94 -0.27 -21.93
C GLN A 445 -31.86 -1.48 -22.10
N THR A 446 -31.39 -2.51 -22.81
CA THR A 446 -32.21 -3.69 -23.14
C THR A 446 -32.56 -4.49 -21.89
N ARG A 447 -31.79 -4.30 -20.81
CA ARG A 447 -32.06 -4.83 -19.47
C ARG A 447 -32.44 -3.68 -18.54
N LEU A 448 -33.63 -3.77 -17.98
CA LEU A 448 -34.09 -2.87 -16.93
C LEU A 448 -33.19 -2.99 -15.69
N VAL A 449 -33.01 -1.89 -14.96
CA VAL A 449 -32.21 -1.86 -13.73
C VAL A 449 -32.66 -2.90 -12.72
N ASP A 450 -33.96 -3.11 -12.57
CA ASP A 450 -34.51 -4.13 -11.67
C ASP A 450 -34.10 -5.57 -12.08
N GLU A 451 -34.01 -5.85 -13.38
CA GLU A 451 -33.57 -7.16 -13.88
C GLU A 451 -32.07 -7.38 -13.58
N VAL A 452 -31.26 -6.34 -13.75
CA VAL A 452 -29.82 -6.39 -13.44
C VAL A 452 -29.61 -6.53 -11.93
N LYS A 453 -30.30 -5.74 -11.10
CA LYS A 453 -30.27 -5.85 -9.63
C LYS A 453 -30.71 -7.23 -9.14
N GLN A 454 -31.75 -7.81 -9.73
CA GLN A 454 -32.26 -9.13 -9.34
C GLN A 454 -31.31 -10.27 -9.73
N LYS A 455 -30.65 -10.17 -10.89
CA LYS A 455 -29.73 -11.22 -11.38
C LYS A 455 -28.33 -11.12 -10.79
N ASN A 456 -27.78 -9.90 -10.68
CA ASN A 456 -26.43 -9.67 -10.16
C ASN A 456 -26.26 -8.19 -9.72
N PRO A 457 -26.47 -7.85 -8.43
CA PRO A 457 -26.33 -6.46 -7.95
C PRO A 457 -24.90 -5.92 -8.05
N ASP A 458 -23.88 -6.76 -8.11
CA ASP A 458 -22.48 -6.32 -8.25
C ASP A 458 -22.19 -5.69 -9.62
N ILE A 459 -23.00 -5.99 -10.64
CA ILE A 459 -22.92 -5.31 -11.94
C ILE A 459 -23.27 -3.84 -11.80
N VAL A 460 -24.28 -3.51 -10.99
CA VAL A 460 -24.70 -2.12 -10.75
C VAL A 460 -23.60 -1.37 -9.99
N ASN A 461 -23.02 -1.97 -8.95
CA ASN A 461 -21.88 -1.39 -8.23
C ASN A 461 -20.67 -1.15 -9.15
N GLN A 462 -20.38 -2.06 -10.08
CA GLN A 462 -19.35 -1.86 -11.10
C GLN A 462 -19.69 -0.74 -12.08
N CYS A 463 -20.97 -0.57 -12.44
CA CYS A 463 -21.42 0.55 -13.26
C CYS A 463 -21.23 1.90 -12.54
N ARG A 464 -21.60 1.99 -11.26
CA ARG A 464 -21.38 3.18 -10.43
C ARG A 464 -19.89 3.56 -10.39
N MET A 465 -19.00 2.62 -10.06
CA MET A 465 -17.55 2.88 -10.00
C MET A 465 -17.00 3.38 -11.34
N LEU A 466 -17.37 2.74 -12.46
CA LEU A 466 -16.93 3.17 -13.79
C LEU A 466 -17.49 4.55 -14.16
N ALA A 467 -18.77 4.83 -13.89
CA ALA A 467 -19.39 6.12 -14.19
C ALA A 467 -18.74 7.26 -13.38
N ILE A 468 -18.46 7.03 -12.09
CA ILE A 468 -17.74 7.98 -11.22
C ILE A 468 -16.32 8.23 -11.74
N PHE A 469 -15.57 7.17 -12.06
CA PHE A 469 -14.20 7.28 -12.57
C PHE A 469 -14.14 8.06 -13.90
N TYR A 470 -15.12 7.85 -14.78
CA TYR A 470 -15.25 8.56 -16.05
C TYR A 470 -16.07 9.87 -15.97
N SER A 471 -16.44 10.36 -14.79
CA SER A 471 -17.21 11.62 -14.62
C SER A 471 -16.52 12.83 -15.27
N SER A 472 -15.20 12.93 -15.12
CA SER A 472 -14.35 13.93 -15.79
C SER A 472 -14.38 13.82 -17.33
N TYR A 473 -14.52 12.61 -17.86
CA TYR A 473 -14.60 12.35 -19.30
C TYR A 473 -15.92 12.83 -19.92
N PHE A 474 -17.04 12.69 -19.19
CA PHE A 474 -18.34 13.23 -19.63
C PHE A 474 -18.32 14.76 -19.76
N ILE A 475 -17.66 15.45 -18.83
CA ILE A 475 -17.47 16.92 -18.88
C ILE A 475 -16.65 17.34 -20.12
N ALA A 476 -15.69 16.51 -20.53
CA ALA A 476 -14.84 16.75 -21.70
C ALA A 476 -15.49 16.35 -23.05
N MET A 477 -16.66 15.69 -23.07
CA MET A 477 -17.30 15.29 -24.32
C MET A 477 -17.97 16.47 -25.06
N PRO A 478 -17.68 16.70 -26.35
CA PRO A 478 -18.45 17.65 -27.15
C PRO A 478 -19.92 17.21 -27.26
N ARG A 479 -20.86 18.14 -26.99
CA ARG A 479 -22.33 17.93 -26.94
C ARG A 479 -23.02 17.46 -28.25
N ALA A 480 -22.26 17.04 -29.25
CA ALA A 480 -22.74 16.84 -30.61
C ALA A 480 -23.37 15.46 -30.88
N HIS A 481 -23.18 14.44 -30.02
CA HIS A 481 -23.37 13.04 -30.44
C HIS A 481 -24.15 12.09 -29.52
N GLU A 482 -24.64 12.47 -28.34
CA GLU A 482 -25.47 11.56 -27.52
C GLU A 482 -26.65 12.23 -26.79
N PRO A 483 -27.80 11.52 -26.66
CA PRO A 483 -29.00 12.01 -25.97
C PRO A 483 -28.80 12.22 -24.46
N LEU A 484 -27.87 11.50 -23.84
CA LEU A 484 -27.57 11.61 -22.39
C LEU A 484 -27.09 13.00 -21.98
N SER A 485 -26.43 13.72 -22.88
CA SER A 485 -26.05 15.12 -22.63
C SER A 485 -27.27 16.06 -22.51
N ARG A 486 -28.43 15.68 -23.06
CA ARG A 486 -29.68 16.46 -22.97
C ARG A 486 -30.50 16.14 -21.72
N SER A 487 -30.56 14.87 -21.27
CA SER A 487 -31.26 14.51 -20.03
C SER A 487 -30.56 15.11 -18.81
N LEU A 488 -29.25 14.89 -18.68
CA LEU A 488 -28.43 15.48 -17.61
C LEU A 488 -28.50 17.01 -17.55
N SER A 489 -28.65 17.68 -18.70
CA SER A 489 -28.76 19.14 -18.75
C SER A 489 -30.16 19.68 -18.41
N LEU A 490 -31.19 18.82 -18.38
CA LEU A 490 -32.56 19.22 -18.03
C LEU A 490 -32.83 19.06 -16.54
N GLU A 491 -32.32 18.00 -15.91
CA GLU A 491 -32.53 17.72 -14.48
C GLU A 491 -31.63 18.58 -13.58
N LEU A 492 -30.36 18.78 -13.92
CA LEU A 492 -29.43 19.65 -13.16
C LEU A 492 -29.74 21.15 -13.28
N VAL A 493 -30.70 21.54 -14.13
CA VAL A 493 -31.15 22.93 -14.31
C VAL A 493 -32.54 23.16 -13.71
N SER A 494 -33.27 22.11 -13.30
CA SER A 494 -34.55 22.25 -12.61
C SER A 494 -34.46 22.50 -11.10
N ASP A 495 -33.31 22.24 -10.48
CA ASP A 495 -33.08 22.40 -9.02
C ASP A 495 -32.18 23.61 -8.66
N VAL A 496 -32.11 24.63 -9.54
CA VAL A 496 -31.44 25.94 -9.30
C VAL A 496 -32.37 27.10 -9.66
#